data_AF-A0A848D274-F1
#
_entry.id   AF-A0A848D274-F1
#
_cell.length_a   1.000
_cell.length_b   1.000
_cell.length_c   1.000
_cell.angle_alpha   90.00
_cell.angle_beta   90.00
_cell.angle_gamma   90.00
#
_symmetry.space_group_name_H-M   'P 1'
#
loop_
_entity.id
_entity.type
_entity.pdbx_description
1 polymer ?
#
loop_
_entity_poly.entity_id
_entity_poly.type
_entity_poly.pdbx_seq_one_letter_code
_entity_poly.pdbx_strand_id
1 'polypeptide(L)' 'MAKRPATFRFEEDMLELLKTWAYLTEENQQNILAEAFHQYTQNHPELLQKAKNVIEAAKGKS' A
#
# COMPACT_ATOMS: atom_id res chain seq x y z
N MET A 1 20.94 9.53 0.82
CA MET A 1 19.85 10.20 0.08
C MET A 1 18.57 10.03 0.87
N ALA A 2 17.93 11.11 1.31
CA ALA A 2 16.65 11.00 2.00
C ALA A 2 15.62 10.36 1.06
N LYS A 3 15.02 9.23 1.47
CA LYS A 3 13.94 8.59 0.71
C LYS A 3 12.80 9.61 0.66
N ARG A 4 12.55 10.21 -0.51
CA ARG A 4 11.44 11.14 -0.67
C ARG A 4 10.15 10.38 -0.36
N PRO A 5 9.26 10.92 0.48
CA PRO A 5 7.97 10.30 0.72
C PRO A 5 7.24 10.15 -0.62
N ALA A 6 6.73 8.95 -0.90
CA ALA A 6 5.91 8.72 -2.08
C ALA A 6 4.53 9.36 -1.82
N THR A 7 4.16 10.32 -2.66
CA THR A 7 2.82 10.92 -2.61
C THR A 7 1.94 10.23 -3.65
N PHE A 8 0.84 9.62 -3.20
CA PHE A 8 -0.18 9.06 -4.06
C PHE A 8 -1.37 10.01 -4.10
N ARG A 9 -1.97 10.19 -5.28
CA ARG A 9 -3.23 10.91 -5.45
C ARG A 9 -4.35 9.89 -5.55
N PHE A 10 -5.44 10.15 -4.84
CA PHE A 10 -6.64 9.33 -4.82
C PHE A 10 -7.83 10.20 -5.21
N GLU A 11 -8.87 9.56 -5.76
CA GLU A 11 -10.15 10.21 -6.03
C GLU A 11 -10.79 10.73 -4.73
N GLU A 12 -11.57 11.81 -4.85
CA GLU A 12 -12.17 12.50 -3.70
C GLU A 12 -13.07 11.57 -2.87
N ASP A 13 -13.95 10.81 -3.53
CA ASP A 13 -14.86 9.84 -2.89
C ASP A 13 -14.10 8.80 -2.06
N MET A 14 -12.95 8.33 -2.55
CA MET A 14 -12.11 7.37 -1.81
C MET A 14 -11.50 8.03 -0.57
N LEU A 15 -11.06 9.28 -0.67
CA LEU A 15 -10.49 10.01 0.47
C LEU A 15 -11.53 10.28 1.55
N GLU A 16 -12.75 10.63 1.17
CA GLU A 16 -13.86 10.80 2.11
C GLU A 16 -14.17 9.50 2.85
N LEU A 17 -14.27 8.39 2.12
CA LEU A 17 -14.49 7.08 2.72
C LEU A 17 -13.34 6.70 3.66
N LEU A 18 -12.08 6.85 3.24
CA LEU A 18 -10.91 6.52 4.05
C LEU A 18 -10.84 7.36 5.33
N LYS A 19 -11.15 8.66 5.26
CA LYS A 19 -11.22 9.55 6.42
C LYS A 19 -12.32 9.13 7.38
N THR A 20 -13.48 8.81 6.85
CA THR A 20 -14.63 8.35 7.65
C THR A 20 -14.30 7.03 8.34
N TRP A 21 -13.64 6.12 7.63
CA TRP A 21 -13.25 4.83 8.20
C TRP A 21 -12.24 4.99 9.32
N ALA A 22 -11.20 5.79 9.09
CA ALA A 22 -10.22 6.17 10.11
C ALA A 22 -10.87 6.78 11.36
N TYR A 23 -11.89 7.61 11.17
CA TYR A 23 -12.66 8.18 12.28
C TYR A 23 -13.43 7.12 13.07
N LEU A 24 -14.12 6.19 12.37
CA LEU A 24 -14.93 5.15 13.00
C LEU A 24 -14.11 4.10 13.74
N THR A 25 -12.92 3.77 13.24
CA THR A 25 -12.05 2.74 13.81
C THR A 25 -11.00 3.30 14.76
N GLU A 26 -10.94 4.63 14.94
CA GLU A 26 -9.88 5.33 15.68
C GLU A 26 -8.46 4.99 15.19
N GLU A 27 -8.33 4.61 13.91
CA GLU A 27 -7.08 4.19 13.30
C GLU A 27 -6.50 5.27 12.39
N ASN A 28 -5.19 5.17 12.13
CA ASN A 28 -4.56 6.02 11.14
C ASN A 28 -4.91 5.55 9.71
N GLN A 29 -5.21 6.49 8.82
CA GLN A 29 -5.46 6.22 7.39
C GLN A 29 -4.33 5.39 6.75
N GLN A 30 -3.08 5.63 7.15
CA GLN A 30 -1.92 4.85 6.68
C GLN A 30 -1.98 3.39 7.12
N ASN A 31 -2.43 3.12 8.35
CA ASN A 31 -2.59 1.75 8.85
C ASN A 31 -3.68 1.03 8.06
N ILE A 32 -4.82 1.69 7.82
CA ILE A 32 -5.92 1.14 7.02
C ILE A 32 -5.44 0.78 5.60
N LEU A 33 -4.70 1.67 4.95
CA LEU A 33 -4.13 1.40 3.62
C LEU A 33 -3.11 0.26 3.64
N ALA A 34 -2.25 0.21 4.66
CA ALA A 34 -1.27 -0.86 4.81
C ALA A 34 -1.94 -2.22 5.06
N GLU A 35 -3.00 -2.25 5.86
CA GLU A 35 -3.79 -3.46 6.11
C GLU A 35 -4.51 -3.91 4.85
N ALA A 36 -5.19 -2.99 4.14
CA ALA A 36 -5.86 -3.29 2.88
C ALA A 36 -4.89 -3.86 1.84
N PHE A 37 -3.68 -3.28 1.75
CA PHE A 37 -2.63 -3.81 0.89
C PHE A 37 -2.16 -5.19 1.35
N HIS A 38 -1.98 -5.40 2.66
CA HIS A 38 -1.60 -6.71 3.20
C HIS A 38 -2.64 -7.78 2.85
N GLN A 39 -3.92 -7.51 3.09
CA GLN A 39 -5.02 -8.41 2.76
C GLN A 39 -5.06 -8.73 1.25
N TYR A 40 -4.87 -7.72 0.40
CA TYR A 40 -4.76 -7.93 -1.05
C TYR A 40 -3.60 -8.89 -1.38
N THR A 41 -2.43 -8.70 -0.79
CA THR A 41 -1.28 -9.60 -1.03
C THR A 41 -1.46 -11.01 -0.49
N GLN A 42 -2.21 -11.18 0.61
CA GLN A 42 -2.55 -12.49 1.15
C GLN A 42 -3.52 -13.25 0.25
N ASN A 43 -4.47 -12.53 -0.36
CA ASN A 43 -5.44 -13.11 -1.30
C ASN A 43 -4.86 -13.37 -2.70
N HIS A 44 -3.71 -12.77 -3.02
CA HIS A 44 -3.01 -12.92 -4.30
C HIS A 44 -1.54 -13.31 -4.12
N PRO A 45 -1.24 -14.48 -3.51
CA PRO A 45 0.12 -14.92 -3.23
C PRO A 45 0.99 -15.05 -4.50
N GLU A 46 0.38 -15.36 -5.64
CA GLU A 46 1.05 -15.42 -6.94
C GLU A 46 1.54 -14.05 -7.43
N LEU A 47 0.78 -12.98 -7.19
CA LEU A 47 1.18 -11.62 -7.50
C LEU A 47 2.27 -11.15 -6.55
N LEU A 48 2.15 -11.48 -5.27
CA LEU A 48 3.19 -11.20 -4.27
C LEU A 48 4.52 -11.86 -4.66
N GLN A 49 4.51 -13.12 -5.06
CA GLN A 49 5.74 -13.82 -5.48
C GLN A 49 6.34 -13.20 -6.74
N LYS A 50 5.51 -12.87 -7.75
CA LYS A 50 5.97 -12.18 -8.96
C LYS A 50 6.60 -10.82 -8.63
N ALA A 51 5.97 -10.03 -7.76
CA ALA A 51 6.50 -8.73 -7.34
C ALA A 51 7.86 -8.87 -6.63
N LYS A 52 8.02 -9.87 -5.73
CA LYS A 52 9.30 -10.17 -5.07
C LYS A 52 10.40 -10.48 -6.09
N ASN A 53 10.12 -11.37 -7.05
CA ASN A 53 11.08 -11.75 -8.09
C ASN A 53 11.54 -10.52 -8.91
N VAL A 54 10.62 -9.60 -9.24
CA VAL A 54 10.95 -8.36 -9.97
C VAL A 54 11.85 -7.45 -9.12
N ILE A 55 11.54 -7.30 -7.83
CA ILE A 55 12.35 -6.49 -6.90
C ILE A 55 13.77 -7.05 -6.80
N GLU A 56 13.92 -8.37 -6.67
CA GLU A 56 15.23 -9.04 -6.61
C GLU A 56 16.00 -8.86 -7.92
N ALA A 57 15.35 -9.07 -9.06
CA ALA A 57 15.97 -8.87 -10.38
C ALA A 57 16.40 -7.42 -10.63
N ALA A 58 15.68 -6.43 -10.09
CA ALA A 58 16.05 -5.02 -10.16
C ALA A 58 17.25 -4.68 -9.27
N LYS A 59 17.35 -5.29 -8.08
CA LYS A 59 18.47 -5.08 -7.15
C LYS A 59 19.76 -5.75 -7.61
N GLY A 60 19.69 -6.91 -8.26
CA GLY A 60 20.86 -7.63 -8.77
C GLY A 60 21.51 -6.99 -10.01
N LYS A 61 20.92 -5.93 -10.57
CA LYS A 61 21.44 -5.16 -11.71
C LYS A 61 22.07 -3.81 -11.31
N SER A 62 22.14 -3.50 -10.01
CA SER A 62 22.81 -2.31 -9.46
C SER A 62 24.14 -2.65 -8.83
#